data_AF-A0A0W8FSD3-F1
#
_entry.id   AF-A0A0W8FSD3-F1
#
_cell.length_a   1.000
_cell.length_b   1.000
_cell.length_c   1.000
_cell.angle_alpha   90.00
_cell.angle_beta   90.00
_cell.angle_gamma   90.00
#
_symmetry.space_group_name_H-M   'P 1'
#
loop_
_entity.id
_entity.type
_entity.pdbx_description
1 polymer ?
#
loop_
_entity_poly.entity_id
_entity_poly.type
_entity_poly.pdbx_seq_one_letter_code
_entity_poly.pdbx_strand_id
1 'polypeptide(L)'
;MELEKREMKVFVKGNEKPKIILSIRGEELQFRIEEHSKQVEHKKTKSEMIDSARYPHLYERTSYDYIPSGKLHLSIIAYTRKPIRKSWHDTESKKIEDLLNEIIIGFIKTADEIRKDRLAREKEEAERLEKKRLYEEKQRKEAEERERFNNLIKQVEAWNQSQAVITFIEHVKGIAIQKYGEIESGSDLEQWITWANKIAQKLDPTLNIIEPK
;
A
#
# COMPACT_ATOMS: atom_id res chain seq x y z
N MET A 1 8.72 -41.26 -10.69
CA MET A 1 7.28 -41.26 -10.34
C MET A 1 7.12 -41.28 -8.81
N GLU A 2 7.72 -40.32 -8.10
CA GLU A 2 7.75 -40.28 -6.62
C GLU A 2 7.61 -38.86 -6.05
N LEU A 3 7.71 -37.83 -6.91
CA LEU A 3 7.56 -36.42 -6.56
C LEU A 3 6.09 -35.97 -6.45
N GLU A 4 5.18 -36.57 -7.23
CA GLU A 4 3.76 -36.21 -7.23
C GLU A 4 3.04 -36.59 -5.94
N LYS A 5 3.47 -37.67 -5.26
CA LYS A 5 2.95 -38.05 -3.93
C LYS A 5 3.35 -37.08 -2.81
N ARG A 6 4.24 -36.12 -3.08
CA ARG A 6 4.75 -35.13 -2.09
C ARG A 6 4.32 -33.69 -2.37
N GLU A 7 3.34 -33.47 -3.26
CA GLU A 7 2.92 -32.12 -3.70
C GLU A 7 4.07 -31.27 -4.28
N MET A 8 5.07 -31.93 -4.88
CA MET A 8 6.22 -31.28 -5.50
C MET A 8 6.11 -31.35 -7.02
N LYS A 9 6.17 -30.19 -7.69
CA LYS A 9 6.11 -30.11 -9.16
C LYS A 9 7.26 -29.27 -9.69
N VAL A 10 7.98 -29.79 -10.67
CA VAL A 10 9.04 -29.04 -11.39
C VAL A 10 8.51 -28.65 -12.76
N PHE A 11 8.67 -27.38 -13.12
CA PHE A 11 8.30 -26.86 -14.43
C PHE A 11 9.19 -25.69 -14.84
N VAL A 12 9.20 -25.37 -16.12
CA VAL A 12 9.93 -24.23 -16.68
C VAL A 12 8.94 -23.10 -16.94
N LYS A 13 9.30 -21.87 -16.56
CA LYS A 13 8.47 -20.66 -16.76
C LYS A 13 9.26 -19.60 -17.52
N GLY A 14 8.63 -19.00 -18.53
CA GLY A 14 9.20 -17.93 -19.37
C GLY A 14 9.71 -18.41 -20.73
N ASN A 15 9.44 -17.62 -21.78
CA ASN A 15 9.79 -17.97 -23.17
C ASN A 15 11.20 -17.52 -23.58
N GLU A 16 11.63 -16.31 -23.20
CA GLU A 16 12.94 -15.75 -23.60
C GLU A 16 14.06 -16.06 -22.60
N LYS A 17 13.73 -16.15 -21.31
CA LYS A 17 14.65 -16.49 -20.21
C LYS A 17 14.02 -17.60 -19.37
N PRO A 18 14.12 -18.87 -19.79
CA PRO A 18 13.48 -19.98 -19.10
C PRO A 18 14.04 -20.09 -17.68
N LYS A 19 13.13 -20.13 -16.70
CA LYS A 19 13.45 -20.32 -15.29
C LYS A 19 12.93 -21.68 -14.84
N ILE A 20 13.77 -22.44 -14.16
CA ILE A 20 13.35 -23.71 -13.57
C ILE A 20 12.72 -23.41 -12.20
N ILE A 21 11.49 -23.89 -12.01
CA ILE A 21 10.70 -23.66 -10.82
C ILE A 21 10.36 -25.01 -10.19
N LEU A 22 10.52 -25.08 -8.87
CA LEU A 22 9.98 -26.13 -8.02
C LEU A 22 8.83 -25.56 -7.20
N SER A 23 7.62 -26.04 -7.42
CA SER A 23 6.47 -25.77 -6.55
C SER A 23 6.43 -26.77 -5.41
N ILE A 24 6.34 -26.28 -4.17
CA ILE A 24 6.17 -27.07 -2.96
C ILE A 24 5.00 -26.46 -2.17
N ARG A 25 3.92 -27.23 -1.96
CA ARG A 25 2.74 -26.76 -1.19
C ARG A 25 2.19 -25.41 -1.67
N GLY A 26 2.27 -25.16 -2.98
CA GLY A 26 1.83 -23.92 -3.62
C GLY A 26 2.87 -22.78 -3.64
N GLU A 27 4.02 -22.92 -2.96
CA GLU A 27 5.10 -21.93 -3.04
C GLU A 27 6.02 -22.24 -4.23
N GLU A 28 6.19 -21.27 -5.13
CA GLU A 28 7.06 -21.39 -6.30
C GLU A 28 8.50 -20.97 -5.97
N LEU A 29 9.44 -21.90 -6.04
CA LEU A 29 10.87 -21.65 -5.83
C LEU A 29 11.63 -21.74 -7.14
N GLN A 30 12.25 -20.64 -7.56
CA GLN A 30 13.19 -20.66 -8.67
C GLN A 30 14.51 -21.30 -8.22
N PHE A 31 15.07 -22.17 -9.04
CA PHE A 31 16.44 -22.67 -8.86
C PHE A 31 17.17 -22.75 -10.19
N ARG A 32 18.49 -22.90 -10.11
CA ARG A 32 19.34 -23.11 -11.28
C ARG A 32 20.34 -24.22 -11.00
N ILE A 33 20.72 -24.89 -12.07
CA ILE A 33 21.86 -25.78 -12.12
C ILE A 33 22.82 -25.15 -13.13
N GLU A 34 24.08 -24.97 -12.75
CA GLU A 34 25.13 -24.42 -13.59
C GLU A 34 26.41 -25.25 -13.45
N GLU A 35 27.22 -25.25 -14.50
CA GLU A 35 28.58 -25.80 -14.46
C GLU A 35 29.55 -24.62 -14.53
N HIS A 36 30.46 -24.52 -13.56
CA HIS A 36 31.45 -23.43 -13.60
C HIS A 36 32.56 -23.78 -14.58
N SER A 37 32.96 -22.84 -15.43
CA SER A 37 34.09 -23.06 -16.34
C SER A 37 35.41 -22.75 -15.65
N LYS A 38 36.44 -23.57 -15.90
CA LYS A 38 37.81 -23.28 -15.51
C LYS A 38 38.43 -22.31 -16.52
N GLN A 39 38.87 -21.16 -16.03
CA GLN A 39 39.64 -20.21 -16.82
C GLN A 39 41.08 -20.73 -16.97
N VAL A 40 41.56 -20.83 -18.20
CA VAL A 40 42.96 -21.18 -18.50
C VAL A 40 43.55 -20.13 -19.42
N GLU A 41 44.83 -19.82 -19.25
CA GLU A 41 45.52 -18.89 -20.14
C GLU A 41 45.51 -19.44 -21.56
N HIS A 42 45.04 -18.61 -22.50
CA HIS A 42 44.93 -18.99 -23.88
C HIS A 42 46.32 -19.08 -24.50
N LYS A 43 46.62 -20.23 -25.09
CA LYS A 43 47.87 -20.42 -25.84
C LYS A 43 47.63 -19.95 -27.27
N LYS A 44 48.23 -18.80 -27.62
CA LYS A 44 48.15 -18.21 -28.98
C LYS A 44 48.40 -19.29 -30.03
N THR A 45 47.46 -19.45 -30.94
CA THR A 45 47.61 -20.36 -32.09
C THR A 45 48.69 -19.83 -33.05
N LYS A 46 49.19 -20.69 -33.96
CA LYS A 46 50.19 -20.27 -34.95
C LYS A 46 49.73 -19.09 -35.80
N SER A 47 48.43 -19.00 -36.10
CA SER A 47 47.84 -17.89 -36.84
C SER A 47 47.84 -16.59 -36.03
N GLU A 48 47.46 -16.66 -34.75
CA GLU A 48 47.44 -15.51 -33.84
C GLU A 48 48.84 -15.02 -33.47
N MET A 49 49.84 -15.92 -33.44
CA MET A 49 51.24 -15.52 -33.29
C MET A 49 51.70 -14.65 -34.47
N ILE A 50 51.41 -15.07 -35.71
CA ILE A 50 51.75 -14.31 -36.93
C ILE A 50 51.01 -12.97 -36.94
N ASP A 51 49.75 -12.96 -36.52
CA ASP A 51 48.94 -11.75 -36.50
C ASP A 51 49.36 -10.78 -35.38
N SER A 52 49.72 -11.30 -34.20
CA SER A 52 50.27 -10.51 -33.11
C SER A 52 51.60 -9.85 -33.44
N ALA A 53 52.39 -10.43 -34.34
CA ALA A 53 53.61 -9.82 -34.86
C ALA A 53 53.31 -8.64 -35.81
N ARG A 54 52.16 -8.66 -36.51
CA ARG A 54 51.71 -7.56 -37.38
C ARG A 54 50.98 -6.46 -36.62
N TYR A 55 50.21 -6.80 -35.59
CA TYR A 55 49.41 -5.86 -34.81
C TYR A 55 49.59 -6.05 -33.30
N PRO A 56 50.75 -5.68 -32.73
CA PRO A 56 51.06 -5.97 -31.32
C PRO A 56 50.03 -5.42 -30.33
N HIS A 57 49.55 -4.20 -30.55
CA HIS A 57 48.57 -3.50 -29.70
C HIS A 57 47.22 -4.23 -29.56
N LEU A 58 46.86 -5.12 -30.50
CA LEU A 58 45.62 -5.92 -30.43
C LEU A 58 45.78 -7.18 -29.56
N TYR A 59 47.01 -7.60 -29.25
CA TYR A 59 47.33 -8.84 -28.56
C TYR A 59 48.19 -8.64 -27.30
N GLU A 60 48.23 -7.41 -26.77
CA GLU A 60 48.93 -7.01 -25.54
C GLU A 60 48.29 -7.60 -24.28
N ARG A 61 46.97 -7.83 -24.30
CA ARG A 61 46.23 -8.37 -23.16
C ARG A 61 46.23 -9.90 -23.20
N THR A 62 46.49 -10.53 -22.05
CA THR A 62 46.33 -11.97 -21.85
C THR A 62 44.90 -12.40 -22.20
N SER A 63 44.74 -13.28 -23.18
CA SER A 63 43.47 -13.93 -23.48
C SER A 63 43.33 -15.21 -22.67
N TYR A 64 42.08 -15.64 -22.45
CA TYR A 64 41.76 -16.80 -21.64
C TYR A 64 40.74 -17.68 -22.35
N ASP A 65 40.96 -18.99 -22.29
CA ASP A 65 39.97 -19.98 -22.69
C ASP A 65 39.18 -20.46 -21.47
N TYR A 66 37.92 -20.84 -21.69
CA TYR A 66 37.03 -21.35 -20.65
C TYR A 66 36.70 -22.81 -20.97
N ILE A 67 37.19 -23.71 -20.12
CA ILE A 67 36.97 -25.16 -20.28
C ILE A 67 35.91 -25.60 -19.27
N PRO A 68 34.90 -26.40 -19.67
CA PRO A 68 33.94 -26.97 -18.72
C PRO A 68 34.66 -27.76 -17.63
N SER A 69 34.34 -27.50 -16.36
CA SER A 69 35.05 -28.11 -15.23
C SER A 69 34.59 -29.53 -14.88
N GLY A 70 33.47 -29.98 -15.43
CA GLY A 70 32.77 -31.19 -15.05
C GLY A 70 32.16 -31.15 -13.65
N LYS A 71 32.04 -29.96 -13.03
CA LYS A 71 31.52 -29.76 -11.68
C LYS A 71 30.23 -28.96 -11.69
N LEU A 72 29.15 -29.59 -11.24
CA LEU A 72 27.84 -28.97 -11.15
C LEU A 72 27.69 -28.13 -9.89
N HIS A 73 26.85 -27.10 -9.99
CA HIS A 73 26.46 -26.20 -8.91
C HIS A 73 24.93 -26.00 -8.99
N LEU A 74 24.23 -26.33 -7.91
CA LEU A 74 22.80 -26.10 -7.75
C LEU A 74 22.57 -24.98 -6.75
N SER A 75 21.76 -23.99 -7.12
CA SER A 75 21.36 -22.91 -6.21
C SER A 75 19.87 -22.56 -6.29
N ILE A 76 19.28 -22.32 -5.11
CA ILE A 76 17.91 -21.82 -4.95
C ILE A 76 17.96 -20.29 -4.98
N ILE A 77 17.24 -19.70 -5.93
CA ILE A 77 17.18 -18.26 -6.16
C ILE A 77 16.02 -17.71 -5.32
N ALA A 78 16.29 -17.50 -4.04
CA ALA A 78 15.31 -17.01 -3.08
C ALA A 78 15.96 -16.18 -1.97
N TYR A 79 15.29 -15.10 -1.56
CA TYR A 79 15.61 -14.39 -0.33
C TYR A 79 14.83 -15.00 0.83
N THR A 80 15.52 -15.25 1.95
CA THR A 80 14.95 -15.77 3.19
C THR A 80 15.55 -14.98 4.34
N ARG A 81 14.74 -14.59 5.33
CA ARG A 81 15.24 -13.87 6.51
C ARG A 81 16.16 -14.75 7.37
N LYS A 82 15.85 -16.04 7.46
CA LYS A 82 16.71 -17.02 8.13
C LYS A 82 17.87 -17.47 7.26
N PRO A 83 19.03 -17.79 7.86
CA PRO A 83 20.15 -18.41 7.16
C PRO A 83 19.79 -19.87 6.84
N ILE A 84 19.27 -20.09 5.64
CA ILE A 84 18.98 -21.42 5.09
C ILE A 84 20.02 -21.70 4.00
N ARG A 85 20.62 -22.89 4.01
CA ARG A 85 21.51 -23.32 2.94
C ARG A 85 20.71 -23.45 1.65
N LYS A 86 21.17 -22.76 0.62
CA LYS A 86 20.52 -22.64 -0.70
C LYS A 86 21.44 -22.99 -1.86
N SER A 87 22.65 -23.45 -1.59
CA SER A 87 23.65 -23.77 -2.61
C SER A 87 24.43 -25.04 -2.26
N TRP A 88 24.63 -25.86 -3.28
CA TRP A 88 25.38 -27.12 -3.26
C TRP A 88 26.19 -27.23 -4.54
N HIS A 89 27.37 -27.82 -4.48
CA HIS A 89 28.26 -27.96 -5.62
C HIS A 89 29.08 -29.22 -5.50
N ASP A 90 29.53 -29.73 -6.65
CA ASP A 90 30.49 -30.82 -6.71
C ASP A 90 31.81 -30.40 -6.10
N THR A 91 32.38 -31.31 -5.32
CA THR A 91 33.72 -31.22 -4.76
C THR A 91 34.53 -32.43 -5.21
N GLU A 92 35.81 -32.47 -4.85
CA GLU A 92 36.65 -33.65 -5.15
C GLU A 92 36.13 -34.91 -4.44
N SER A 93 35.43 -34.76 -3.31
CA SER A 93 35.01 -35.87 -2.44
C SER A 93 33.51 -36.14 -2.41
N LYS A 94 32.67 -35.21 -2.90
CA LYS A 94 31.20 -35.34 -2.90
C LYS A 94 30.60 -34.79 -4.18
N LYS A 95 29.64 -35.52 -4.73
CA LYS A 95 28.84 -35.10 -5.88
C LYS A 95 27.49 -34.56 -5.44
N ILE A 96 26.86 -33.73 -6.28
CA ILE A 96 25.51 -33.19 -6.04
C ILE A 96 24.48 -34.31 -5.89
N GLU A 97 24.65 -35.41 -6.61
CA GLU A 97 23.80 -36.60 -6.55
C GLU A 97 23.79 -37.22 -5.15
N ASP A 98 24.92 -37.18 -4.44
CA ASP A 98 25.03 -37.64 -3.05
C ASP A 98 24.29 -36.70 -2.08
N LEU A 99 24.06 -35.46 -2.49
CA LEU A 99 23.46 -34.38 -1.69
C LEU A 99 21.97 -34.18 -1.96
N LEU A 100 21.33 -35.03 -2.78
CA LEU A 100 19.91 -34.88 -3.15
C LEU A 100 18.99 -34.74 -1.93
N ASN A 101 19.21 -35.53 -0.88
CA ASN A 101 18.43 -35.42 0.35
C ASN A 101 18.62 -34.06 1.03
N GLU A 102 19.86 -33.55 1.12
CA GLU A 102 20.14 -32.23 1.68
C GLU A 102 19.53 -31.10 0.85
N ILE A 103 19.56 -31.24 -0.48
CA ILE A 103 18.97 -30.28 -1.43
C ILE A 103 17.45 -30.21 -1.24
N ILE A 104 16.78 -31.36 -1.17
CA ILE A 104 15.32 -31.41 -0.94
C ILE A 104 14.96 -30.80 0.42
N ILE A 105 15.74 -31.08 1.47
CA ILE A 105 15.55 -30.41 2.78
C ILE A 105 15.72 -28.89 2.65
N GLY A 106 16.71 -28.43 1.88
CA GLY A 106 16.94 -27.01 1.61
C GLY A 106 15.76 -26.34 0.91
N PHE A 107 15.17 -27.01 -0.09
CA PHE A 107 13.97 -26.55 -0.76
C PHE A 107 12.76 -26.46 0.19
N ILE A 108 12.49 -27.51 0.97
CA ILE A 108 11.36 -27.51 1.92
C ILE A 108 11.52 -26.39 2.94
N LYS A 109 12.70 -26.24 3.55
CA LYS A 109 12.97 -25.16 4.52
C LYS A 109 12.79 -23.78 3.89
N THR A 110 13.24 -23.61 2.65
CA THR A 110 13.11 -22.34 1.92
C THR A 110 11.64 -22.03 1.61
N ALA A 111 10.86 -23.01 1.16
CA ALA A 111 9.43 -22.86 0.90
C ALA A 111 8.65 -22.52 2.18
N ASP A 112 8.91 -23.24 3.28
CA ASP A 112 8.23 -23.01 4.55
C ASP A 112 8.52 -21.60 5.11
N GLU A 113 9.76 -21.10 4.97
CA GLU A 113 10.10 -19.75 5.42
C GLU A 113 9.43 -18.67 4.54
N ILE A 114 9.42 -18.85 3.21
CA ILE A 114 8.71 -17.94 2.29
C ILE A 114 7.22 -17.92 2.60
N ARG A 115 6.60 -19.09 2.81
CA ARG A 115 5.20 -19.22 3.19
C ARG A 115 4.92 -18.48 4.49
N LYS A 116 5.76 -18.68 5.51
CA LYS A 116 5.61 -18.02 6.81
C LYS A 116 5.69 -16.50 6.67
N ASP A 117 6.66 -16.00 5.91
CA ASP A 117 6.81 -14.56 5.66
C ASP A 117 5.63 -13.99 4.88
N ARG A 118 5.10 -14.73 3.89
CA ARG A 118 3.91 -14.33 3.13
C ARG A 118 2.67 -14.23 4.03
N LEU A 119 2.39 -15.27 4.82
CA LEU A 119 1.24 -15.28 5.74
C LEU A 119 1.34 -14.19 6.82
N ALA A 120 2.55 -13.91 7.32
CA ALA A 120 2.77 -12.82 8.26
C ALA A 120 2.45 -11.45 7.63
N ARG A 121 2.91 -11.21 6.39
CA ARG A 121 2.60 -9.97 5.66
C ARG A 121 1.11 -9.83 5.36
N GLU A 122 0.46 -10.91 4.91
CA GLU A 122 -0.99 -10.91 4.64
C GLU A 122 -1.79 -10.56 5.91
N LYS A 123 -1.41 -11.12 7.06
CA LYS A 123 -2.03 -10.81 8.35
C LYS A 123 -1.81 -9.35 8.75
N GLU A 124 -0.57 -8.86 8.67
CA GLU A 124 -0.23 -7.47 9.01
C GLU A 124 -0.96 -6.47 8.11
N GLU A 125 -1.07 -6.77 6.81
CA GLU A 125 -1.79 -5.94 5.85
C GLU A 125 -3.29 -5.92 6.14
N ALA A 126 -3.89 -7.07 6.46
CA ALA A 126 -5.29 -7.15 6.86
C ALA A 126 -5.58 -6.35 8.14
N GLU A 127 -4.72 -6.47 9.16
CA GLU A 127 -4.84 -5.68 10.39
C GLU A 127 -4.68 -4.18 10.13
N ARG A 128 -3.75 -3.78 9.25
CA ARG A 128 -3.54 -2.39 8.86
C ARG A 128 -4.76 -1.82 8.13
N LEU A 129 -5.35 -2.60 7.21
CA LEU A 129 -6.53 -2.18 6.46
C LEU A 129 -7.74 -2.01 7.38
N GLU A 130 -7.95 -2.94 8.31
CA GLU A 130 -9.05 -2.83 9.28
C GLU A 130 -8.87 -1.64 10.22
N LYS A 131 -7.65 -1.41 10.76
CA LYS A 131 -7.36 -0.21 11.57
C LYS A 131 -7.62 1.07 10.80
N LYS A 132 -7.23 1.12 9.52
CA LYS A 132 -7.49 2.27 8.65
C LYS A 132 -8.99 2.49 8.46
N ARG A 133 -9.75 1.43 8.18
CA ARG A 133 -11.21 1.48 8.02
C ARG A 133 -11.90 2.02 9.27
N LEU A 134 -11.54 1.50 10.44
CA LEU A 134 -12.10 1.95 11.73
C LEU A 134 -11.75 3.42 12.02
N TYR A 135 -10.53 3.84 11.72
CA TYR A 135 -10.10 5.23 11.89
C TYR A 135 -10.88 6.18 10.97
N GLU A 136 -11.02 5.84 9.69
CA GLU A 136 -11.79 6.62 8.71
C GLU A 136 -13.28 6.71 9.09
N GLU A 137 -13.88 5.60 9.55
CA GLU A 137 -15.26 5.59 10.03
C GLU A 137 -15.44 6.50 11.26
N LYS A 138 -14.48 6.47 12.21
CA LYS A 138 -14.48 7.35 13.38
C LYS A 138 -14.38 8.82 12.98
N GLN A 139 -13.44 9.15 12.08
CA GLN A 139 -13.27 10.52 11.60
C GLN A 139 -14.51 11.02 10.86
N ARG A 140 -15.15 10.16 10.06
CA ARG A 140 -16.41 10.51 9.39
C ARG A 140 -17.52 10.83 10.39
N LYS A 141 -17.72 9.97 11.40
CA LYS A 141 -18.71 10.21 12.46
C LYS A 141 -18.42 11.50 13.25
N GLU A 142 -17.16 11.75 13.58
CA GLU A 142 -16.75 12.99 14.27
C GLU A 142 -16.99 14.24 13.40
N ALA A 143 -16.77 14.15 12.09
CA ALA A 143 -17.04 15.25 11.16
C ALA A 143 -18.55 15.51 11.00
N GLU A 144 -19.35 14.45 10.84
CA GLU A 144 -20.82 14.54 10.77
C GLU A 144 -21.39 15.16 12.06
N GLU A 145 -20.90 14.72 13.23
CA GLU A 145 -21.36 15.26 14.51
C GLU A 145 -20.93 16.71 14.71
N ARG A 146 -19.71 17.08 14.28
CA ARG A 146 -19.24 18.47 14.31
C ARG A 146 -20.06 19.37 13.40
N GLU A 147 -20.44 18.89 12.22
CA GLU A 147 -21.30 19.63 11.30
C GLU A 147 -22.69 19.82 11.90
N ARG A 148 -23.29 18.76 12.46
CA ARG A 148 -24.57 18.85 13.18
C ARG A 148 -24.51 19.84 14.33
N PHE A 149 -23.47 19.79 15.14
CA PHE A 149 -23.24 20.72 16.24
C PHE A 149 -23.13 22.16 15.74
N ASN A 150 -22.30 22.42 14.72
CA ASN A 150 -22.14 23.76 14.17
C ASN A 150 -23.44 24.30 13.58
N ASN A 151 -24.23 23.45 12.92
CA ASN A 151 -25.54 23.83 12.40
C ASN A 151 -26.51 24.18 13.53
N LEU A 152 -26.52 23.40 14.62
CA LEU A 152 -27.33 23.71 15.81
C LEU A 152 -26.92 25.05 16.42
N ILE A 153 -25.63 25.32 16.60
CA ILE A 153 -25.15 26.60 17.14
C ILE A 153 -25.59 27.78 16.27
N LYS A 154 -25.47 27.66 14.94
CA LYS A 154 -25.98 28.70 14.01
C LYS A 154 -27.48 28.93 14.16
N GLN A 155 -28.27 27.87 14.36
CA GLN A 155 -29.70 27.99 14.62
C GLN A 155 -29.95 28.70 15.96
N VAL A 156 -29.23 28.35 17.03
CA VAL A 156 -29.37 29.04 18.32
C VAL A 156 -29.02 30.53 18.21
N GLU A 157 -27.96 30.88 17.47
CA GLU A 157 -27.56 32.26 17.23
C GLU A 157 -28.63 33.05 16.45
N ALA A 158 -29.17 32.48 15.38
CA ALA A 158 -30.23 33.10 14.59
C ALA A 158 -31.52 33.30 15.41
N TRP A 159 -31.88 32.31 16.24
CA TRP A 159 -33.00 32.43 17.16
C TRP A 159 -32.78 33.54 18.19
N ASN A 160 -31.59 33.61 18.80
CA ASN A 160 -31.25 34.69 19.74
C ASN A 160 -31.36 36.08 19.09
N GLN A 161 -30.92 36.23 17.83
CA GLN A 161 -31.06 37.47 17.09
C GLN A 161 -32.52 37.83 16.84
N SER A 162 -33.36 36.85 16.47
CA SER A 162 -34.81 37.05 16.32
C SER A 162 -35.45 37.54 17.63
N GLN A 163 -35.16 36.89 18.75
CA GLN A 163 -35.67 37.29 20.07
C GLN A 163 -35.19 38.68 20.50
N ALA A 164 -33.95 39.03 20.19
CA ALA A 164 -33.42 40.38 20.46
C ALA A 164 -34.20 41.45 19.67
N VAL A 165 -34.51 41.20 18.39
CA VAL A 165 -35.33 42.10 17.58
C VAL A 165 -36.75 42.23 18.14
N ILE A 166 -37.40 41.11 18.50
CA ILE A 166 -38.74 41.13 19.12
C ILE A 166 -38.73 41.95 20.41
N THR A 167 -37.76 41.69 21.29
CA THR A 167 -37.61 42.41 22.57
C THR A 167 -37.40 43.91 22.34
N PHE A 168 -36.62 44.29 21.33
CA PHE A 168 -36.41 45.69 20.97
C PHE A 168 -37.68 46.35 20.43
N ILE A 169 -38.45 45.66 19.58
CA ILE A 169 -39.76 46.14 19.09
C ILE A 169 -40.71 46.41 20.27
N GLU A 170 -40.81 45.47 21.21
CA GLU A 170 -41.67 45.64 22.39
C GLU A 170 -41.20 46.81 23.27
N HIS A 171 -39.89 47.00 23.43
CA HIS A 171 -39.35 48.16 24.13
C HIS A 171 -39.74 49.49 23.44
N VAL A 172 -39.59 49.58 22.11
CA VAL A 172 -39.96 50.76 21.33
C VAL A 172 -41.46 51.05 21.42
N LYS A 173 -42.31 50.01 21.31
CA LYS A 173 -43.77 50.13 21.52
C LYS A 173 -44.09 50.70 22.90
N GLY A 174 -43.46 50.17 23.95
CA GLY A 174 -43.64 50.64 25.31
C GLY A 174 -43.31 52.13 25.49
N ILE A 175 -42.19 52.59 24.93
CA ILE A 175 -41.81 54.02 24.94
C ILE A 175 -42.83 54.87 24.17
N ALA A 176 -43.28 54.43 23.00
CA ALA A 176 -44.24 55.16 22.19
C ALA A 176 -45.59 55.33 22.90
N ILE A 177 -46.11 54.24 23.48
CA ILE A 177 -47.36 54.25 24.26
C ILE A 177 -47.24 55.16 25.48
N GLN A 178 -46.11 55.13 26.21
CA GLN A 178 -45.89 56.02 27.35
C GLN A 178 -45.88 57.51 26.96
N LYS A 179 -45.36 57.83 25.77
CA LYS A 179 -45.19 59.22 25.32
C LYS A 179 -46.43 59.78 24.62
N TYR A 180 -47.16 58.95 23.88
CA TYR A 180 -48.24 59.36 22.98
C TYR A 180 -49.60 58.74 23.32
N GLY A 181 -49.68 57.87 24.32
CA GLY A 181 -50.90 57.18 24.76
C GLY A 181 -51.25 55.97 23.88
N GLU A 182 -51.22 56.13 22.56
CA GLU A 182 -51.46 55.07 21.59
C GLU A 182 -50.52 55.18 20.38
N ILE A 183 -50.40 54.09 19.63
CA ILE A 183 -49.70 54.06 18.34
C ILE A 183 -50.75 54.29 17.26
N GLU A 184 -50.69 55.44 16.59
CA GLU A 184 -51.63 55.80 15.53
C GLU A 184 -51.51 54.84 14.34
N SER A 185 -52.66 54.37 13.84
CA SER A 185 -52.72 53.45 12.71
C SER A 185 -52.36 54.16 11.40
N GLY A 186 -51.51 53.54 10.59
CA GLY A 186 -50.93 54.08 9.37
C GLY A 186 -49.64 54.88 9.58
N SER A 187 -49.24 55.14 10.83
CA SER A 187 -48.04 55.93 11.14
C SER A 187 -46.75 55.27 10.66
N ASP A 188 -45.70 56.07 10.43
CA ASP A 188 -44.36 55.58 10.08
C ASP A 188 -43.82 54.59 11.13
N LEU A 189 -44.20 54.78 12.40
CA LEU A 189 -43.82 53.88 13.49
C LEU A 189 -44.51 52.50 13.36
N GLU A 190 -45.80 52.46 13.07
CA GLU A 190 -46.52 51.19 12.85
C GLU A 190 -45.96 50.44 11.63
N GLN A 191 -45.65 51.16 10.55
CA GLN A 191 -45.03 50.58 9.36
C GLN A 191 -43.63 50.01 9.67
N TRP A 192 -42.82 50.74 10.45
CA TRP A 192 -41.52 50.26 10.91
C TRP A 192 -41.64 49.03 11.80
N ILE A 193 -42.57 49.01 12.76
CA ILE A 193 -42.86 47.84 13.62
C ILE A 193 -43.26 46.63 12.77
N THR A 194 -44.12 46.83 11.77
CA THR A 194 -44.59 45.76 10.88
C THR A 194 -43.43 45.18 10.08
N TRP A 195 -42.56 46.03 9.53
CA TRP A 195 -41.35 45.59 8.83
C TRP A 195 -40.39 44.84 9.77
N ALA A 196 -40.12 45.38 10.96
CA ALA A 196 -39.19 44.78 11.92
C ALA A 196 -39.67 43.40 12.39
N ASN A 197 -40.98 43.21 12.60
CA ASN A 197 -41.57 41.91 12.91
C ASN A 197 -41.35 40.89 11.78
N LYS A 198 -41.49 41.30 10.51
CA LYS A 198 -41.19 40.43 9.36
C LYS A 198 -39.72 40.02 9.33
N ILE A 199 -38.80 40.90 9.69
CA ILE A 199 -37.38 40.58 9.80
C ILE A 199 -37.12 39.57 10.94
N ALA A 200 -37.72 39.77 12.11
CA ALA A 200 -37.59 38.82 13.23
C ALA A 200 -38.10 37.42 12.84
N GLN A 201 -39.25 37.32 12.18
CA GLN A 201 -39.78 36.04 11.67
C GLN A 201 -38.85 35.39 10.64
N LYS A 202 -38.26 36.19 9.74
CA LYS A 202 -37.31 35.67 8.75
C LYS A 202 -36.02 35.13 9.36
N LEU A 203 -35.59 35.68 10.50
CA LEU A 203 -34.41 35.23 11.23
C LEU A 203 -34.71 34.01 12.12
N ASP A 204 -35.97 33.78 12.49
CA ASP A 204 -36.36 32.69 13.38
C ASP A 204 -36.16 31.33 12.69
N PRO A 205 -35.17 30.53 13.12
CA PRO A 205 -34.90 29.24 12.50
C PRO A 205 -35.91 28.17 12.91
N THR A 206 -36.73 28.41 13.94
CA THR A 206 -37.67 27.41 14.46
C THR A 206 -38.71 27.05 13.42
N LEU A 207 -39.22 28.02 12.66
CA LEU A 207 -40.21 27.79 11.59
C LEU A 207 -39.74 26.74 10.57
N ASN A 208 -38.46 26.75 10.20
CA ASN A 208 -37.86 25.78 9.28
C ASN A 208 -37.56 24.42 9.92
N ILE A 209 -37.53 24.32 11.26
CA ILE A 209 -37.25 23.09 12.01
C ILE A 209 -38.54 22.28 12.26
N ILE A 210 -39.67 22.95 12.46
CA ILE A 210 -40.97 22.30 12.76
C ILE A 210 -41.79 22.02 11.50
N GLU A 211 -41.45 22.62 10.36
CA GLU A 211 -42.07 22.29 9.09
C GLU A 211 -41.58 20.90 8.59
N PRO A 212 -42.49 19.93 8.38
CA PRO A 212 -42.10 18.64 7.81
C PRO A 212 -41.60 18.85 6.37
N LYS A 213 -40.44 18.26 6.05
CA LYS A 213 -39.94 18.14 4.67
C LYS A 213 -40.86 17.29 3.81
#